data_AF-A0A8S9H5C4-F1
#
_entry.id   AF-A0A8S9H5C4-F1
#
_cell.length_a   1.000
_cell.length_b   1.000
_cell.length_c   1.000
_cell.angle_alpha   90.00
_cell.angle_beta   90.00
_cell.angle_gamma   90.00
#
_symmetry.space_group_name_H-M   'P 1'
#
loop_
_entity.id
_entity.type
_entity.pdbx_description
1 polymer ?
#
loop_
_entity_poly.entity_id
_entity_poly.type
_entity_poly.pdbx_seq_one_letter_code
_entity_poly.pdbx_strand_id
1 'polypeptide(L)'
;MDSMTDDIYALVLARLPIKIFTGFKLVCKQWKLIIESPFFRNLFMSLHQNSASSSWSLMSIMSTDYVDPEMVGYYYQCDTWGLKRPLGSFIKSFLNDKNLNHKYVQVSAVAYSDVGWILIYAMSKIMEKSSLYVANPVSHECVEIFIDPLPTGVERSQFCFWQWGIATRVENDILLGYTVVVYNQKWSDTNLNGNLHWLARNDDYQEVVLSMDFYTNSTGSDRCRVSPFPDLGRITKFKRSCTPCHGFLMYMNIVYATKVDGGLEEKLCVWRLQSEGWQLISEISPGSILTGFDYSSMTINPFDAKTAYFWSTEQKSLLYINLDNGMHVIYNQFELTSGGRTMIPAHDTRAVISLKNAYTEQVDLIPFVLPQWLYRIPNTVRRV
;
A
#
# COMPACT_ATOMS: atom_id res chain seq x y z
N MET A 1 6.19 -46.55 5.03
CA MET A 1 5.47 -46.74 3.75
C MET A 1 4.57 -45.52 3.65
N ASP A 2 5.13 -44.32 3.46
CA ASP A 2 4.40 -43.05 3.73
C ASP A 2 4.82 -41.87 2.83
N SER A 3 5.69 -42.08 1.82
CA SER A 3 6.12 -40.99 0.93
C SER A 3 5.12 -40.70 -0.19
N MET A 4 4.12 -41.56 -0.40
CA MET A 4 3.10 -41.40 -1.45
C MET A 4 1.91 -40.51 -1.01
N THR A 5 1.95 -39.98 0.21
CA THR A 5 0.84 -39.26 0.86
C THR A 5 1.02 -37.74 0.90
N ASP A 6 2.23 -37.24 1.19
CA ASP A 6 2.46 -35.80 1.41
C ASP A 6 2.36 -34.96 0.12
N ASP A 7 2.84 -35.50 -1.01
CA ASP A 7 2.76 -34.82 -2.31
C ASP A 7 1.30 -34.69 -2.79
N ILE A 8 0.47 -35.71 -2.53
CA ILE A 8 -0.95 -35.67 -2.85
C ILE A 8 -1.66 -34.64 -1.94
N TYR A 9 -1.35 -34.62 -0.64
CA TYR A 9 -1.88 -33.59 0.25
C TYR A 9 -1.46 -32.20 -0.19
N ALA A 10 -0.19 -31.99 -0.58
CA ALA A 10 0.30 -30.74 -1.12
C ALA A 10 -0.47 -30.30 -2.37
N LEU A 11 -0.72 -31.23 -3.31
CA LEU A 11 -1.51 -30.96 -4.52
C LEU A 11 -2.96 -30.59 -4.23
N VAL A 12 -3.59 -31.23 -3.24
CA VAL A 12 -4.97 -30.90 -2.83
C VAL A 12 -4.99 -29.53 -2.16
N LEU A 13 -4.09 -29.31 -1.20
CA LEU A 13 -4.01 -28.06 -0.42
C LEU A 13 -3.67 -26.86 -1.30
N ALA A 14 -2.81 -27.03 -2.31
CA ALA A 14 -2.37 -25.94 -3.17
C ALA A 14 -3.49 -25.41 -4.09
N ARG A 15 -4.59 -26.14 -4.24
CA ARG A 15 -5.79 -25.69 -4.97
C ARG A 15 -6.75 -24.90 -4.09
N LEU A 16 -6.54 -24.89 -2.78
CA LEU A 16 -7.38 -24.14 -1.85
C LEU A 16 -6.87 -22.69 -1.72
N PRO A 17 -7.78 -21.73 -1.46
CA PRO A 17 -7.37 -20.37 -1.16
C PRO A 17 -6.45 -20.28 0.07
N ILE A 18 -5.54 -19.30 0.06
CA ILE A 18 -4.55 -19.04 1.13
C ILE A 18 -5.21 -19.03 2.49
N LYS A 19 -6.28 -18.24 2.66
CA LYS A 19 -6.99 -18.11 3.93
C LYS A 19 -7.48 -19.46 4.48
N ILE A 20 -7.85 -20.41 3.61
CA ILE A 20 -8.33 -21.73 4.02
C ILE A 20 -7.16 -22.57 4.53
N PHE A 21 -6.14 -22.78 3.70
CA PHE A 21 -5.05 -23.67 4.10
C PHE A 21 -4.23 -23.10 5.26
N THR A 22 -4.20 -21.78 5.46
CA THR A 22 -3.53 -21.19 6.63
C THR A 22 -4.14 -21.63 7.95
N GLY A 23 -5.46 -21.86 7.98
CA GLY A 23 -6.13 -22.43 9.16
C GLY A 23 -5.72 -23.88 9.42
N PHE A 24 -5.35 -24.64 8.39
CA PHE A 24 -4.96 -26.04 8.54
C PHE A 24 -3.60 -26.24 9.20
N LYS A 25 -2.77 -25.20 9.28
CA LYS A 25 -1.55 -25.22 10.10
C LYS A 25 -1.85 -25.53 11.58
N LEU A 26 -3.06 -25.26 12.04
CA LEU A 26 -3.52 -25.51 13.40
C LEU A 26 -4.13 -26.91 13.60
N VAL A 27 -4.38 -27.67 12.53
CA VAL A 27 -5.06 -28.98 12.59
C VAL A 27 -4.11 -30.08 13.07
N CYS A 28 -2.94 -30.24 12.43
CA CYS A 28 -1.94 -31.20 12.87
C CYS A 28 -0.52 -30.84 12.39
N LYS A 29 0.49 -31.48 13.00
CA LYS A 29 1.92 -31.24 12.69
C LYS A 29 2.28 -31.54 11.23
N GLN A 30 1.71 -32.58 10.64
CA GLN A 30 2.01 -32.97 9.26
C GLN A 30 1.55 -31.90 8.26
N TRP A 31 0.31 -31.43 8.39
CA TRP A 31 -0.22 -30.36 7.52
C TRP A 31 0.57 -29.06 7.69
N LYS A 32 0.93 -28.74 8.93
CA LYS A 32 1.81 -27.62 9.24
C LYS A 32 3.15 -27.73 8.49
N LEU A 33 3.82 -28.89 8.55
CA LEU A 33 5.09 -29.13 7.86
C LEU A 33 4.96 -29.03 6.34
N ILE A 34 3.90 -29.59 5.76
CA ILE A 34 3.64 -29.52 4.31
C ILE A 34 3.46 -28.05 3.88
N ILE A 35 2.55 -27.33 4.54
CA ILE A 35 2.17 -25.95 4.16
C ILE A 35 3.35 -24.97 4.35
N GLU A 36 4.22 -25.23 5.32
CA GLU A 36 5.39 -24.40 5.60
C GLU A 36 6.62 -24.79 4.76
N SER A 37 6.53 -25.86 3.95
CA SER A 37 7.63 -26.32 3.13
C SER A 37 7.87 -25.41 1.91
N PRO A 38 9.13 -25.22 1.47
CA PRO A 38 9.43 -24.55 0.21
C PRO A 38 8.79 -25.23 -1.00
N PHE A 39 8.66 -26.56 -0.96
CA PHE A 39 8.01 -27.35 -2.02
C PHE A 39 6.55 -26.93 -2.21
N PHE A 40 5.76 -26.89 -1.13
CA PHE A 40 4.35 -26.51 -1.20
C PHE A 40 4.18 -25.08 -1.72
N ARG A 41 5.03 -24.14 -1.25
CA ARG A 41 5.04 -22.78 -1.77
C ARG A 41 5.31 -22.74 -3.27
N ASN A 42 6.35 -23.39 -3.75
CA ASN A 42 6.69 -23.40 -5.18
C ASN A 42 5.58 -24.04 -6.02
N LEU A 43 4.98 -25.13 -5.52
CA LEU A 43 3.83 -25.78 -6.13
C LEU A 43 2.63 -24.82 -6.22
N PHE A 44 2.31 -24.13 -5.13
CA PHE A 44 1.24 -23.14 -5.10
C PHE A 44 1.49 -22.01 -6.08
N MET A 45 2.67 -21.39 -6.04
CA MET A 45 3.04 -20.30 -6.95
C MET A 45 2.95 -20.72 -8.42
N SER A 46 3.39 -21.95 -8.74
CA SER A 46 3.28 -22.49 -10.11
C SER A 46 1.84 -22.71 -10.55
N LEU A 47 0.97 -23.25 -9.67
CA LEU A 47 -0.44 -23.47 -9.98
C LEU A 47 -1.23 -22.17 -10.17
N HIS A 48 -0.81 -21.09 -9.50
CA HIS A 48 -1.49 -19.80 -9.52
C HIS A 48 -0.76 -18.71 -10.31
N GLN A 49 0.28 -19.06 -11.08
CA GLN A 49 1.12 -18.09 -11.81
C GLN A 49 0.33 -17.21 -12.81
N ASN A 50 -0.76 -17.75 -13.37
CA ASN A 50 -1.63 -17.08 -14.33
C ASN A 50 -2.92 -16.52 -13.70
N SER A 51 -3.12 -16.72 -12.39
CA SER A 51 -4.25 -16.15 -11.69
C SER A 51 -3.97 -14.65 -11.52
N ALA A 52 -4.91 -13.80 -11.92
CA ALA A 52 -4.84 -12.34 -11.71
C ALA A 52 -5.07 -12.00 -10.22
N SER A 53 -4.27 -12.58 -9.33
CA SER A 53 -4.67 -12.95 -7.97
C SER A 53 -4.42 -11.90 -6.89
N SER A 54 -3.77 -10.81 -7.23
CA SER A 54 -3.42 -9.79 -6.24
C SER A 54 -4.53 -8.75 -6.22
N SER A 55 -5.40 -8.86 -5.23
CA SER A 55 -6.28 -7.77 -4.83
C SER A 55 -5.44 -6.64 -4.25
N TRP A 56 -5.88 -5.42 -4.51
CA TRP A 56 -5.33 -4.24 -3.90
C TRP A 56 -6.46 -3.35 -3.41
N SER A 57 -6.11 -2.51 -2.44
CA SER A 57 -7.03 -1.56 -1.84
C SER A 57 -6.30 -0.26 -1.61
N LEU A 58 -6.99 0.85 -1.75
CA LEU A 58 -6.47 2.15 -1.38
C LEU A 58 -6.77 2.41 0.09
N MET A 59 -5.71 2.43 0.90
CA MET A 59 -5.76 2.53 2.34
C MET A 59 -5.41 3.93 2.83
N SER A 60 -5.98 4.31 3.97
CA SER A 60 -5.61 5.51 4.73
C SER A 60 -4.62 5.15 5.84
N ILE A 61 -3.60 5.99 6.02
CA ILE A 61 -2.64 5.88 7.14
C ILE A 61 -3.23 6.45 8.44
N MET A 62 -4.34 7.20 8.35
CA MET A 62 -5.05 7.73 9.53
C MET A 62 -6.17 6.83 10.01
N SER A 63 -6.15 5.55 9.63
CA SER A 63 -7.16 4.60 10.09
C SER A 63 -7.09 4.42 11.60
N THR A 64 -8.23 4.56 12.26
CA THR A 64 -8.39 4.30 13.70
C THR A 64 -9.38 3.15 13.89
N ASP A 65 -9.58 2.72 15.12
CA ASP A 65 -10.69 1.84 15.49
C ASP A 65 -12.07 2.42 15.09
N TYR A 66 -12.19 3.74 14.97
CA TYR A 66 -13.42 4.43 14.56
C TYR A 66 -13.52 4.73 13.06
N VAL A 67 -12.40 4.82 12.35
CA VAL A 67 -12.35 5.21 10.93
C VAL A 67 -11.96 4.00 10.08
N ASP A 68 -12.76 3.69 9.06
CA ASP A 68 -12.43 2.58 8.16
C ASP A 68 -11.09 2.82 7.43
N PRO A 69 -10.16 1.85 7.47
CA PRO A 69 -8.84 1.99 6.85
C PRO A 69 -8.87 2.01 5.32
N GLU A 70 -9.91 1.42 4.73
CA GLU A 70 -10.01 1.20 3.28
C GLU A 70 -11.00 2.17 2.66
N MET A 71 -10.50 2.96 1.71
CA MET A 71 -11.29 3.97 0.99
C MET A 71 -11.81 3.46 -0.34
N VAL A 72 -11.02 2.62 -1.01
CA VAL A 72 -11.39 1.92 -2.23
C VAL A 72 -10.86 0.50 -2.11
N GLY A 73 -11.73 -0.51 -2.19
CA GLY A 73 -11.31 -1.92 -2.25
C GLY A 73 -11.54 -2.52 -3.62
N TYR A 74 -10.71 -3.47 -4.06
CA TYR A 74 -10.96 -4.31 -5.25
C TYR A 74 -11.07 -5.78 -4.84
N TYR A 75 -12.26 -6.30 -4.54
CA TYR A 75 -12.37 -7.59 -3.84
C TYR A 75 -12.72 -8.82 -4.69
N TYR A 76 -13.32 -8.69 -5.87
CA TYR A 76 -13.65 -9.86 -6.72
C TYR A 76 -12.48 -10.36 -7.60
N GLN A 77 -11.25 -9.86 -7.37
CA GLN A 77 -10.03 -10.35 -8.02
C GLN A 77 -9.17 -11.27 -7.12
N CYS A 78 -9.66 -11.66 -5.93
CA CYS A 78 -8.83 -12.32 -4.91
C CYS A 78 -9.14 -13.80 -4.66
N ASP A 79 -9.43 -14.59 -5.70
CA ASP A 79 -9.75 -16.02 -5.55
C ASP A 79 -8.65 -16.80 -4.84
N THR A 80 -7.39 -16.48 -5.15
CA THR A 80 -6.21 -17.11 -4.53
C THR A 80 -6.15 -16.89 -3.02
N TRP A 81 -6.61 -15.75 -2.52
CA TRP A 81 -6.70 -15.53 -1.07
C TRP A 81 -8.04 -16.00 -0.48
N GLY A 82 -9.10 -16.08 -1.30
CA GLY A 82 -10.44 -16.50 -0.85
C GLY A 82 -11.10 -15.48 0.08
N LEU A 83 -10.80 -14.20 -0.11
CA LEU A 83 -11.38 -13.13 0.71
C LEU A 83 -12.82 -12.86 0.28
N LYS A 84 -13.77 -13.10 1.18
CA LYS A 84 -15.21 -12.84 0.95
C LYS A 84 -15.66 -11.43 1.38
N ARG A 85 -14.72 -10.61 1.87
CA ARG A 85 -14.96 -9.27 2.41
C ARG A 85 -13.77 -8.36 2.06
N PRO A 86 -13.94 -7.02 2.04
CA PRO A 86 -12.87 -6.09 1.73
C PRO A 86 -11.67 -6.19 2.70
N LEU A 87 -10.46 -5.85 2.23
CA LEU A 87 -9.23 -6.02 3.00
C LEU A 87 -9.21 -5.15 4.26
N GLY A 88 -9.77 -3.95 4.18
CA GLY A 88 -9.93 -3.04 5.31
C GLY A 88 -10.82 -3.61 6.41
N SER A 89 -11.74 -4.53 6.10
CA SER A 89 -12.54 -5.21 7.14
C SER A 89 -11.68 -6.15 8.00
N PHE A 90 -10.68 -6.80 7.41
CA PHE A 90 -9.72 -7.64 8.14
C PHE A 90 -8.81 -6.79 9.01
N ILE A 91 -8.29 -5.68 8.47
CA ILE A 91 -7.48 -4.72 9.23
C ILE A 91 -8.28 -4.16 10.40
N LYS A 92 -9.51 -3.67 10.16
CA LYS A 92 -10.36 -3.12 11.22
C LYS A 92 -10.69 -4.16 12.29
N SER A 93 -11.05 -5.39 11.90
CA SER A 93 -11.24 -6.48 12.86
C SER A 93 -10.00 -6.71 13.71
N PHE A 94 -8.83 -6.74 13.07
CA PHE A 94 -7.56 -6.94 13.76
C PHE A 94 -7.23 -5.80 14.73
N LEU A 95 -7.42 -4.54 14.32
CA LEU A 95 -7.19 -3.37 15.18
C LEU A 95 -8.14 -3.38 16.39
N ASN A 96 -9.41 -3.73 16.17
CA ASN A 96 -10.40 -3.87 17.24
C ASN A 96 -10.04 -5.00 18.21
N ASP A 97 -9.63 -6.16 17.68
CA ASP A 97 -9.19 -7.31 18.49
C ASP A 97 -7.99 -6.93 19.38
N LYS A 98 -7.07 -6.10 18.86
CA LYS A 98 -5.93 -5.57 19.62
C LYS A 98 -6.33 -4.59 20.72
N ASN A 99 -7.47 -3.91 20.60
CA ASN A 99 -7.96 -2.96 21.60
C ASN A 99 -9.19 -3.44 22.38
N LEU A 100 -9.52 -4.74 22.41
CA LEU A 100 -10.73 -5.27 23.07
C LEU A 100 -10.92 -4.80 24.52
N ASN A 101 -9.82 -4.66 25.26
CA ASN A 101 -9.85 -4.23 26.67
C ASN A 101 -9.69 -2.71 26.84
N HIS A 102 -9.71 -1.93 25.75
CA HIS A 102 -9.47 -0.48 25.76
C HIS A 102 -8.21 -0.09 26.55
N LYS A 103 -7.18 -0.94 26.44
CA LYS A 103 -5.86 -0.73 27.05
C LYS A 103 -5.22 0.52 26.43
N TYR A 104 -5.38 0.69 25.13
CA TYR A 104 -4.81 1.78 24.36
C TYR A 104 -5.86 2.89 24.16
N VAL A 105 -5.38 4.14 24.12
CA VAL A 105 -6.19 5.30 23.72
C VAL A 105 -6.58 5.19 22.26
N GLN A 106 -5.65 4.72 21.43
CA GLN A 106 -5.82 4.61 19.99
C GLN A 106 -4.95 3.48 19.45
N VAL A 107 -5.48 2.70 18.50
CA VAL A 107 -4.73 1.71 17.74
C VAL A 107 -4.92 2.00 16.26
N SER A 108 -3.83 2.20 15.53
CA SER A 108 -3.86 2.59 14.11
C SER A 108 -2.82 1.86 13.29
N ALA A 109 -3.17 1.54 12.04
CA ALA A 109 -2.19 1.15 11.04
C ALA A 109 -1.44 2.42 10.57
N VAL A 110 -0.11 2.41 10.70
CA VAL A 110 0.77 3.58 10.45
C VAL A 110 1.69 3.39 9.23
N ALA A 111 1.80 2.17 8.71
CA ALA A 111 2.49 1.89 7.45
C ALA A 111 1.99 0.57 6.84
N TYR A 112 2.11 0.46 5.52
CA TYR A 112 1.74 -0.71 4.73
C TYR A 112 2.96 -1.20 3.96
N SER A 113 3.16 -2.52 3.89
CA SER A 113 4.27 -3.14 3.16
C SER A 113 3.80 -3.76 1.84
N ASP A 114 4.74 -3.97 0.92
CA ASP A 114 4.54 -4.68 -0.36
C ASP A 114 4.32 -6.20 -0.20
N VAL A 115 4.45 -6.72 1.02
CA VAL A 115 4.24 -8.14 1.37
C VAL A 115 2.94 -8.38 2.14
N GLY A 116 1.99 -7.44 2.09
CA GLY A 116 0.67 -7.62 2.69
C GLY A 116 0.68 -7.54 4.22
N TRP A 117 1.71 -6.93 4.82
CA TRP A 117 1.76 -6.64 6.25
C TRP A 117 1.50 -5.19 6.56
N ILE A 118 1.07 -4.95 7.80
CA ILE A 118 0.82 -3.63 8.36
C ILE A 118 1.70 -3.41 9.58
N LEU A 119 2.16 -2.17 9.73
CA LEU A 119 2.76 -1.66 10.96
C LEU A 119 1.66 -0.98 11.77
N ILE A 120 1.51 -1.36 13.04
CA ILE A 120 0.45 -0.87 13.91
C ILE A 120 1.08 -0.16 15.09
N TYR A 121 0.62 1.06 15.33
CA TYR A 121 0.96 1.83 16.53
C TYR A 121 -0.21 1.79 17.51
N ALA A 122 0.06 1.38 18.74
CA ALA A 122 -0.90 1.33 19.83
C ALA A 122 -0.49 2.33 20.91
N MET A 123 -1.19 3.46 20.94
CA MET A 123 -0.92 4.58 21.84
C MET A 123 -1.47 4.28 23.23
N SER A 124 -0.59 4.19 24.24
CA SER A 124 -1.04 3.92 25.60
C SER A 124 -1.62 5.16 26.29
N LYS A 125 -2.35 4.92 27.39
CA LYS A 125 -2.81 5.97 28.31
C LYS A 125 -1.60 6.62 28.98
N ILE A 126 -1.75 7.90 29.32
CA ILE A 126 -0.67 8.73 29.89
C ILE A 126 0.01 7.94 31.04
N MET A 127 1.36 7.88 30.99
CA MET A 127 2.29 7.15 31.89
C MET A 127 2.74 5.74 31.47
N GLU A 128 2.09 5.07 30.50
CA GLU A 128 2.55 3.76 30.00
C GLU A 128 3.34 3.87 28.68
N LYS A 129 4.13 2.83 28.35
CA LYS A 129 4.83 2.74 27.05
C LYS A 129 3.83 2.38 25.95
N SER A 130 3.79 3.15 24.87
CA SER A 130 3.15 2.74 23.62
C SER A 130 3.80 1.48 23.05
N SER A 131 3.02 0.70 22.31
CA SER A 131 3.49 -0.53 21.65
C SER A 131 3.47 -0.36 20.14
N LEU A 132 4.41 -1.00 19.45
CA LEU A 132 4.46 -1.09 18.00
C LEU A 132 4.36 -2.56 17.60
N TYR A 133 3.60 -2.87 16.56
CA TYR A 133 3.41 -4.24 16.11
C TYR A 133 3.60 -4.36 14.60
N VAL A 134 4.24 -5.43 14.15
CA VAL A 134 4.09 -5.89 12.76
C VAL A 134 3.04 -6.99 12.75
N ALA A 135 2.10 -6.89 11.83
CA ALA A 135 1.02 -7.84 11.72
C ALA A 135 0.70 -8.19 10.27
N ASN A 136 0.27 -9.43 10.09
CA ASN A 136 -0.43 -9.85 8.90
C ASN A 136 -1.93 -9.86 9.20
N PRO A 137 -2.73 -8.94 8.62
CA PRO A 137 -4.14 -8.78 8.99
C PRO A 137 -5.02 -9.95 8.54
N VAL A 138 -4.58 -10.79 7.59
CA VAL A 138 -5.37 -11.92 7.08
C VAL A 138 -5.14 -13.19 7.90
N SER A 139 -3.89 -13.47 8.27
CA SER A 139 -3.54 -14.66 9.07
C SER A 139 -3.62 -14.43 10.57
N HIS A 140 -3.76 -13.18 11.01
CA HIS A 140 -3.66 -12.74 12.40
C HIS A 140 -2.27 -12.99 13.05
N GLU A 141 -1.24 -13.39 12.29
CA GLU A 141 0.13 -13.43 12.78
C GLU A 141 0.57 -12.00 13.18
N CYS A 142 1.18 -11.86 14.36
CA CYS A 142 1.52 -10.57 14.93
C CYS A 142 2.71 -10.66 15.88
N VAL A 143 3.64 -9.73 15.76
CA VAL A 143 4.81 -9.61 16.62
C VAL A 143 4.88 -8.21 17.21
N GLU A 144 5.06 -8.11 18.52
CA GLU A 144 5.34 -6.85 19.20
C GLU A 144 6.80 -6.45 19.02
N ILE A 145 7.02 -5.20 18.63
CA ILE A 145 8.33 -4.58 18.56
C ILE A 145 8.51 -3.78 19.83
N PHE A 146 9.42 -4.23 20.68
CA PHE A 146 9.85 -3.46 21.84
C PHE A 146 10.55 -2.18 21.37
N ILE A 147 9.91 -1.03 21.58
CA ILE A 147 10.54 0.27 21.43
C ILE A 147 11.45 0.44 22.67
N ASP A 148 12.75 0.17 22.50
CA ASP A 148 13.75 0.64 23.46
C ASP A 148 13.63 2.16 23.58
N PRO A 149 14.03 2.79 24.71
CA PRO A 149 14.02 4.25 24.78
C PRO A 149 14.75 4.79 23.54
N LEU A 150 14.01 5.59 22.74
CA LEU A 150 14.52 6.23 21.54
C LEU A 150 15.91 6.80 21.83
N PRO A 151 16.85 6.73 20.87
CA PRO A 151 18.24 7.15 21.08
C PRO A 151 18.34 8.47 21.84
N THR A 152 19.26 8.57 22.79
CA THR A 152 19.51 9.78 23.58
C THR A 152 19.76 10.96 22.62
N GLY A 153 18.94 12.02 22.72
CA GLY A 153 18.91 13.15 21.75
C GLY A 153 17.64 13.23 20.92
N VAL A 154 16.82 12.16 20.91
CA VAL A 154 15.42 12.19 20.45
C VAL A 154 14.57 12.78 21.58
N GLU A 155 14.66 14.09 21.79
CA GLU A 155 13.82 14.77 22.77
C GLU A 155 12.36 14.53 22.43
N ARG A 156 11.58 14.06 23.41
CA ARG A 156 10.11 14.09 23.37
C ARG A 156 9.66 15.55 23.46
N SER A 157 9.93 16.34 22.43
CA SER A 157 9.22 17.59 22.29
C SER A 157 7.74 17.24 22.16
N GLN A 158 6.88 17.93 22.90
CA GLN A 158 5.42 17.76 22.85
C GLN A 158 4.83 18.03 21.44
N PHE A 159 5.67 18.43 20.48
CA PHE A 159 5.33 18.80 19.11
C PHE A 159 5.97 17.89 18.04
N CYS A 160 6.71 16.82 18.42
CA CYS A 160 7.26 15.87 17.44
C CYS A 160 6.20 14.87 16.98
N PHE A 161 5.70 15.04 15.75
CA PHE A 161 4.86 14.05 15.06
C PHE A 161 5.72 12.96 14.44
N TRP A 162 6.26 12.06 15.26
CA TRP A 162 7.03 10.91 14.78
C TRP A 162 6.19 10.08 13.81
N GLN A 163 6.75 9.83 12.63
CA GLN A 163 6.11 9.01 11.61
C GLN A 163 6.86 7.72 11.44
N TRP A 164 6.11 6.67 11.10
CA TRP A 164 6.61 5.31 11.02
C TRP A 164 6.59 4.82 9.57
N GLY A 165 7.56 3.99 9.23
CA GLY A 165 7.66 3.28 7.96
C GLY A 165 8.12 1.84 8.17
N ILE A 166 7.83 0.99 7.19
CA ILE A 166 8.28 -0.40 7.16
C ILE A 166 8.87 -0.72 5.79
N ALA A 167 10.09 -1.23 5.76
CA ALA A 167 10.76 -1.68 4.54
C ALA A 167 10.98 -3.19 4.62
N THR A 168 10.48 -3.93 3.63
CA THR A 168 10.58 -5.40 3.55
C THR A 168 11.47 -5.81 2.40
N ARG A 169 12.36 -6.79 2.64
CA ARG A 169 13.24 -7.33 1.60
C ARG A 169 12.76 -8.68 1.14
N VAL A 170 12.37 -8.76 -0.13
CA VAL A 170 11.99 -10.00 -0.81
C VAL A 170 13.00 -10.30 -1.91
N GLU A 171 13.46 -11.54 -1.99
CA GLU A 171 14.37 -12.02 -3.03
C GLU A 171 13.87 -13.38 -3.52
N ASN A 172 13.63 -13.52 -4.83
CA ASN A 172 13.04 -14.74 -5.43
C ASN A 172 11.74 -15.18 -4.70
N ASP A 173 10.84 -14.21 -4.47
CA ASP A 173 9.61 -14.38 -3.69
C ASP A 173 9.83 -14.86 -2.24
N ILE A 174 11.06 -14.88 -1.74
CA ILE A 174 11.38 -15.23 -0.36
C ILE A 174 11.58 -13.95 0.44
N LEU A 175 10.77 -13.77 1.49
CA LEU A 175 11.02 -12.69 2.43
C LEU A 175 12.26 -13.01 3.28
N LEU A 176 13.25 -12.12 3.20
CA LEU A 176 14.51 -12.23 3.94
C LEU A 176 14.50 -11.45 5.25
N GLY A 177 13.71 -10.38 5.35
CA GLY A 177 13.63 -9.57 6.56
C GLY A 177 12.79 -8.30 6.40
N TYR A 178 12.65 -7.59 7.51
CA TYR A 178 12.00 -6.28 7.55
C TYR A 178 12.78 -5.31 8.46
N THR A 179 12.65 -4.03 8.16
CA THR A 179 13.23 -2.91 8.90
C THR A 179 12.12 -1.92 9.22
N VAL A 180 12.07 -1.46 10.47
CA VAL A 180 11.14 -0.42 10.91
C VAL A 180 11.90 0.88 11.04
N VAL A 181 11.34 1.95 10.50
CA VAL A 181 11.98 3.26 10.39
C VAL A 181 11.12 4.30 11.10
N VAL A 182 11.75 5.22 11.83
CA VAL A 182 11.12 6.38 12.45
C VAL A 182 11.77 7.66 11.95
N TYR A 183 10.97 8.68 11.64
CA TYR A 183 11.47 9.95 11.11
C TYR A 183 10.60 11.13 11.56
N ASN A 184 11.19 12.32 11.56
CA ASN A 184 10.65 13.50 12.23
C ASN A 184 9.62 14.29 11.39
N GLN A 185 9.59 14.11 10.05
CA GLN A 185 8.63 14.78 9.16
C GLN A 185 8.40 13.92 7.89
N LYS A 186 7.14 13.66 7.51
CA LYS A 186 6.75 12.90 6.31
C LYS A 186 5.60 13.59 5.60
N TRP A 187 5.57 13.43 4.29
CA TRP A 187 4.33 13.39 3.50
C TRP A 187 4.33 12.11 2.66
N SER A 188 3.54 11.09 3.02
CA SER A 188 3.48 9.77 2.35
C SER A 188 4.81 8.98 2.21
N ASP A 189 4.78 7.67 2.48
CA ASP A 189 5.87 6.75 2.11
C ASP A 189 5.36 5.61 1.25
N THR A 190 6.28 4.98 0.55
CA THR A 190 6.03 3.80 -0.25
C THR A 190 7.23 2.89 -0.11
N ASN A 191 6.98 1.65 0.29
CA ASN A 191 7.98 0.61 0.31
C ASN A 191 7.97 -0.12 -1.04
N LEU A 192 9.17 -0.36 -1.59
CA LEU A 192 9.36 -1.02 -2.86
C LEU A 192 10.69 -1.77 -2.87
N ASN A 193 10.66 -3.10 -2.87
CA ASN A 193 11.85 -3.94 -3.01
C ASN A 193 12.96 -3.63 -1.99
N GLY A 194 12.60 -3.43 -0.72
CA GLY A 194 13.54 -3.11 0.36
C GLY A 194 13.97 -1.64 0.43
N ASN A 195 13.54 -0.81 -0.53
CA ASN A 195 13.70 0.64 -0.48
C ASN A 195 12.47 1.28 0.12
N LEU A 196 12.69 2.25 1.01
CA LEU A 196 11.63 3.17 1.42
C LEU A 196 11.77 4.46 0.63
N HIS A 197 10.67 4.89 0.03
CA HIS A 197 10.55 6.14 -0.70
C HIS A 197 9.62 7.08 0.07
N TRP A 198 10.01 8.33 0.28
CA TRP A 198 9.13 9.32 0.90
C TRP A 198 9.40 10.72 0.35
N LEU A 199 8.39 11.59 0.43
CA LEU A 199 8.56 12.99 0.05
C LEU A 199 9.28 13.74 1.17
N ALA A 200 10.24 14.56 0.77
CA ALA A 200 10.97 15.46 1.64
C ALA A 200 11.16 16.82 0.95
N ARG A 201 11.74 17.77 1.69
CA ARG A 201 12.24 19.03 1.13
C ARG A 201 13.76 19.07 1.26
N ASN A 202 14.42 19.56 0.23
CA ASN A 202 15.85 19.88 0.29
C ASN A 202 16.07 21.27 0.94
N ASP A 203 17.32 21.69 1.07
CA ASP A 203 17.69 22.99 1.66
C ASP A 203 17.12 24.19 0.90
N ASP A 204 16.85 24.02 -0.40
CA ASP A 204 16.20 25.01 -1.26
C ASP A 204 14.65 24.99 -1.14
N TYR A 205 14.11 24.25 -0.17
CA TYR A 205 12.67 24.02 0.03
C TYR A 205 11.95 23.37 -1.15
N GLN A 206 12.69 22.78 -2.10
CA GLN A 206 12.13 22.04 -3.22
C GLN A 206 11.66 20.66 -2.75
N GLU A 207 10.50 20.24 -3.22
CA GLU A 207 10.00 18.89 -2.96
C GLU A 207 10.84 17.88 -3.76
N VAL A 208 11.28 16.84 -3.06
CA VAL A 208 12.10 15.76 -3.61
C VAL A 208 11.58 14.42 -3.10
N VAL A 209 11.89 13.35 -3.82
CA VAL A 209 11.71 11.98 -3.31
C VAL A 209 13.05 11.49 -2.76
N LEU A 210 13.07 11.16 -1.47
CA LEU A 210 14.16 10.42 -0.85
C LEU A 210 13.89 8.93 -1.02
N SER A 211 14.88 8.21 -1.54
CA SER A 211 14.85 6.75 -1.67
C SER A 211 16.00 6.18 -0.85
N MET A 212 15.70 5.35 0.14
CA MET A 212 16.71 4.80 1.04
C MET A 212 16.69 3.27 0.99
N ASP A 213 17.83 2.69 0.67
CA ASP A 213 18.03 1.25 0.71
C ASP A 213 18.46 0.80 2.12
N PHE A 214 17.62 0.04 2.79
CA PHE A 214 17.91 -0.45 4.14
C PHE A 214 18.75 -1.73 4.16
N TYR A 215 19.00 -2.34 3.00
CA TYR A 215 19.58 -3.67 2.86
C TYR A 215 20.86 -3.72 2.02
N THR A 216 21.25 -2.62 1.37
CA THR A 216 22.56 -2.51 0.74
C THR A 216 23.69 -2.56 1.77
N ASN A 217 24.81 -3.17 1.37
CA ASN A 217 26.06 -3.16 2.12
C ASN A 217 26.91 -1.91 1.82
N SER A 218 26.45 -1.03 0.91
CA SER A 218 27.17 0.21 0.61
C SER A 218 27.10 1.17 1.80
N THR A 219 28.27 1.53 2.31
CA THR A 219 28.43 2.54 3.36
C THR A 219 28.73 3.88 2.70
N GLY A 220 27.70 4.66 2.33
CA GLY A 220 27.90 5.98 1.71
C GLY A 220 26.66 6.55 1.02
N SER A 221 26.89 7.51 0.10
CA SER A 221 25.86 8.17 -0.73
C SER A 221 25.00 7.19 -1.52
N ASP A 222 25.52 6.00 -1.83
CA ASP A 222 24.81 4.98 -2.63
C ASP A 222 23.58 4.40 -1.89
N ARG A 223 23.48 4.62 -0.58
CA ARG A 223 22.36 4.16 0.24
C ARG A 223 21.13 5.06 0.15
N CYS A 224 21.34 6.34 -0.12
CA CYS A 224 20.29 7.37 -0.16
C CYS A 224 20.33 8.09 -1.49
N ARG A 225 19.22 8.05 -2.22
CA ARG A 225 19.06 8.77 -3.46
C ARG A 225 18.03 9.88 -3.31
N VAL A 226 18.45 11.10 -3.63
CA VAL A 226 17.56 12.25 -3.76
C VAL A 226 17.13 12.37 -5.21
N SER A 227 15.83 12.34 -5.46
CA SER A 227 15.25 12.46 -6.81
C SER A 227 14.33 13.69 -6.85
N PRO A 228 14.78 14.82 -7.41
CA PRO A 228 13.93 16.00 -7.60
C PRO A 228 12.74 15.66 -8.52
N PHE A 229 11.56 16.23 -8.26
CA PHE A 229 10.40 15.96 -9.11
C PHE A 229 10.60 16.50 -10.55
N PRO A 230 10.07 15.82 -11.56
CA PRO A 230 10.28 16.19 -12.97
C PRO A 230 9.58 17.49 -13.38
N ASP A 231 8.66 17.99 -12.56
CA ASP A 231 7.89 19.21 -12.77
C ASP A 231 8.27 20.34 -11.80
N LEU A 232 9.47 20.28 -11.21
CA LEU A 232 9.98 21.37 -10.38
C LEU A 232 9.99 22.70 -11.16
N GLY A 233 9.54 23.76 -10.48
CA GLY A 233 9.39 25.09 -11.07
C GLY A 233 8.16 25.26 -11.98
N ARG A 234 7.36 24.20 -12.19
CA ARG A 234 6.10 24.30 -12.93
C ARG A 234 4.92 24.39 -11.97
N ILE A 235 3.85 25.03 -12.44
CA ILE A 235 2.56 24.97 -11.75
C ILE A 235 1.99 23.58 -11.97
N THR A 236 1.46 22.97 -10.91
CA THR A 236 0.88 21.63 -10.92
C THR A 236 -0.49 21.64 -10.26
N LYS A 237 -1.42 20.80 -10.72
CA LYS A 237 -2.77 20.75 -10.13
C LYS A 237 -2.82 20.02 -8.78
N PHE A 238 -2.15 18.88 -8.68
CA PHE A 238 -2.27 18.00 -7.50
C PHE A 238 -1.09 18.18 -6.54
N LYS A 239 -1.35 17.95 -5.25
CA LYS A 239 -0.29 17.70 -4.28
C LYS A 239 0.55 16.52 -4.77
N ARG A 240 1.87 16.64 -4.68
CA ARG A 240 2.76 15.57 -5.13
C ARG A 240 2.58 14.33 -4.24
N SER A 241 2.43 13.17 -4.88
CA SER A 241 2.42 11.86 -4.23
C SER A 241 2.96 10.82 -5.21
N CYS A 242 3.62 9.79 -4.67
CA CYS A 242 4.12 8.69 -5.49
C CYS A 242 3.28 7.43 -5.22
N THR A 243 3.24 6.55 -6.22
CA THR A 243 2.50 5.29 -6.15
C THR A 243 3.33 4.16 -6.74
N PRO A 244 3.33 2.95 -6.14
CA PRO A 244 4.00 1.81 -6.71
C PRO A 244 3.17 1.21 -7.86
N CYS A 245 3.80 0.92 -8.99
CA CYS A 245 3.19 0.19 -10.11
C CYS A 245 4.23 -0.68 -10.80
N HIS A 246 3.93 -1.97 -11.02
CA HIS A 246 4.84 -2.91 -11.69
C HIS A 246 6.27 -2.95 -11.13
N GLY A 247 6.44 -2.76 -9.82
CA GLY A 247 7.77 -2.74 -9.21
C GLY A 247 8.56 -1.44 -9.43
N PHE A 248 7.92 -0.38 -9.94
CA PHE A 248 8.48 0.96 -10.08
C PHE A 248 7.74 1.98 -9.24
N LEU A 249 8.46 3.04 -8.84
CA LEU A 249 7.85 4.23 -8.27
C LEU A 249 7.34 5.13 -9.40
N MET A 250 6.06 5.46 -9.36
CA MET A 250 5.38 6.28 -10.35
C MET A 250 4.93 7.60 -9.74
N TYR A 251 4.90 8.63 -10.58
CA TYR A 251 4.41 9.96 -10.25
C TYR A 251 3.49 10.42 -11.36
N MET A 252 2.37 11.06 -11.00
CA MET A 252 1.49 11.68 -11.99
C MET A 252 1.01 13.04 -11.51
N ASN A 253 0.94 14.00 -12.43
CA ASN A 253 0.37 15.31 -12.16
C ASN A 253 -0.13 15.99 -13.43
N ILE A 254 -1.03 16.95 -13.27
CA ILE A 254 -1.33 17.89 -14.34
C ILE A 254 -0.33 19.03 -14.27
N VAL A 255 0.41 19.22 -15.35
CA VAL A 255 1.38 20.29 -15.53
C VAL A 255 0.82 21.32 -16.50
N TYR A 256 0.97 22.59 -16.11
CA TYR A 256 0.63 23.72 -16.96
C TYR A 256 1.83 24.11 -17.81
N ALA A 257 1.65 24.15 -19.13
CA ALA A 257 2.65 24.56 -20.10
C ALA A 257 2.16 25.77 -20.89
N THR A 258 3.01 26.77 -21.08
CA THR A 258 2.67 27.94 -21.90
C THR A 258 2.88 27.59 -23.37
N LYS A 259 1.83 27.75 -24.17
CA LYS A 259 1.88 27.61 -25.62
C LYS A 259 2.62 28.79 -26.25
N VAL A 260 3.05 28.60 -27.50
CA VAL A 260 3.73 29.62 -28.30
C VAL A 260 2.85 30.86 -28.52
N ASP A 261 1.53 30.70 -28.55
CA ASP A 261 0.54 31.78 -28.69
C ASP A 261 0.21 32.49 -27.35
N GLY A 262 0.87 32.11 -26.25
CA GLY A 262 0.62 32.64 -24.91
C GLY A 262 -0.53 31.97 -24.16
N GLY A 263 -1.24 31.00 -24.76
CA GLY A 263 -2.26 30.21 -24.08
C GLY A 263 -1.66 29.22 -23.07
N LEU A 264 -2.43 28.83 -22.05
CA LEU A 264 -2.06 27.73 -21.17
C LEU A 264 -2.55 26.40 -21.75
N GLU A 265 -1.66 25.42 -21.84
CA GLU A 265 -1.97 24.03 -22.11
C GLU A 265 -1.84 23.21 -20.82
N GLU A 266 -2.83 22.38 -20.55
CA GLU A 266 -2.82 21.46 -19.42
C GLU A 266 -2.54 20.05 -19.93
N LYS A 267 -1.56 19.39 -19.33
CA LYS A 267 -1.19 18.02 -19.68
C LYS A 267 -1.09 17.16 -18.43
N LEU A 268 -1.81 16.05 -18.42
CA LEU A 268 -1.61 15.00 -17.42
C LEU A 268 -0.40 14.19 -17.84
N CYS A 269 0.67 14.34 -17.06
CA CYS A 269 1.94 13.69 -17.29
C CYS A 269 2.12 12.57 -16.27
N VAL A 270 2.69 11.45 -16.72
CA VAL A 270 3.01 10.29 -15.88
C VAL A 270 4.48 9.96 -16.05
N TRP A 271 5.19 9.88 -14.93
CA TRP A 271 6.60 9.56 -14.88
C TRP A 271 6.86 8.30 -14.08
N ARG A 272 7.89 7.59 -14.48
CA ARG A 272 8.44 6.41 -13.82
C ARG A 272 9.85 6.73 -13.34
N LEU A 273 10.16 6.46 -12.07
CA LEU A 273 11.51 6.61 -11.55
C LEU A 273 12.41 5.46 -12.02
N GLN A 274 13.47 5.79 -12.76
CA GLN A 274 14.53 4.89 -13.23
C GLN A 274 15.81 5.12 -12.43
N SER A 275 16.87 4.31 -12.64
CA SER A 275 18.20 4.53 -12.04
C SER A 275 18.75 5.93 -12.31
N GLU A 276 18.57 6.43 -13.53
CA GLU A 276 19.12 7.73 -13.97
C GLU A 276 18.24 8.93 -13.62
N GLY A 277 16.96 8.71 -13.29
CA GLY A 277 16.03 9.80 -12.98
C GLY A 277 14.59 9.50 -13.37
N TRP A 278 13.76 10.53 -13.40
CA TRP A 278 12.38 10.41 -13.86
C TRP A 278 12.32 10.28 -15.39
N GLN A 279 11.64 9.23 -15.86
CA GLN A 279 11.32 9.03 -17.26
C GLN A 279 9.83 9.35 -17.47
N LEU A 280 9.51 10.28 -18.38
CA LEU A 280 8.13 10.48 -18.81
C LEU A 280 7.68 9.28 -19.64
N ILE A 281 6.56 8.66 -19.26
CA ILE A 281 6.03 7.46 -19.92
C ILE A 281 4.68 7.69 -20.61
N SER A 282 3.93 8.70 -20.17
CA SER A 282 2.68 9.10 -20.80
C SER A 282 2.45 10.59 -20.60
N GLU A 283 1.87 11.21 -21.63
CA GLU A 283 1.40 12.58 -21.61
C GLU A 283 0.09 12.64 -22.39
N ILE A 284 -1.00 13.01 -21.72
CA ILE A 284 -2.31 13.14 -22.34
C ILE A 284 -2.94 14.49 -21.99
N SER A 285 -3.67 15.07 -22.93
CA SER A 285 -4.48 16.27 -22.69
C SER A 285 -5.79 15.85 -22.01
N PRO A 286 -6.01 16.16 -20.72
CA PRO A 286 -7.10 15.56 -19.95
C PRO A 286 -8.49 16.14 -20.27
N GLY A 287 -8.59 17.02 -21.27
CA GLY A 287 -9.82 17.74 -21.63
C GLY A 287 -10.34 18.64 -20.51
N SER A 288 -11.58 19.10 -20.61
CA SER A 288 -12.23 19.94 -19.58
C SER A 288 -12.52 19.22 -18.26
N ILE A 289 -12.38 17.89 -18.23
CA ILE A 289 -12.89 17.02 -17.16
C ILE A 289 -12.01 17.07 -15.92
N LEU A 290 -10.69 17.01 -16.09
CA LEU A 290 -9.79 17.18 -14.94
C LEU A 290 -9.46 18.64 -14.69
N THR A 291 -9.93 19.59 -15.50
CA THR A 291 -9.48 20.99 -15.44
C THR A 291 -10.56 21.90 -14.86
N GLY A 292 -11.84 21.63 -15.15
CA GLY A 292 -12.99 22.37 -14.60
C GLY A 292 -13.55 21.85 -13.26
N PHE A 293 -13.10 20.69 -12.76
CA PHE A 293 -13.69 20.03 -11.60
C PHE A 293 -12.70 19.83 -10.43
N ASP A 294 -13.28 19.55 -9.26
CA ASP A 294 -12.67 19.38 -7.93
C ASP A 294 -11.99 18.01 -7.73
N TYR A 295 -11.40 17.44 -8.78
CA TYR A 295 -10.75 16.13 -8.68
C TYR A 295 -9.45 16.18 -7.87
N SER A 296 -9.25 15.17 -7.03
CA SER A 296 -7.98 14.85 -6.38
C SER A 296 -7.40 13.56 -6.97
N SER A 297 -6.09 13.57 -7.23
CA SER A 297 -5.34 12.37 -7.60
C SER A 297 -5.38 11.35 -6.46
N MET A 298 -5.74 10.10 -6.77
CA MET A 298 -5.74 9.00 -5.79
C MET A 298 -4.53 8.09 -5.98
N THR A 299 -4.47 7.39 -7.12
CA THR A 299 -3.38 6.46 -7.43
C THR A 299 -3.42 6.03 -8.89
N ILE A 300 -2.29 5.51 -9.38
CA ILE A 300 -2.22 4.64 -10.55
C ILE A 300 -2.52 3.20 -10.08
N ASN A 301 -3.14 2.38 -10.91
CA ASN A 301 -3.39 0.99 -10.59
C ASN A 301 -2.03 0.27 -10.40
N PRO A 302 -1.82 -0.46 -9.28
CA PRO A 302 -0.52 -1.09 -8.99
C PRO A 302 -0.12 -2.19 -9.99
N PHE A 303 -1.09 -2.76 -10.73
CA PHE A 303 -0.88 -3.81 -11.73
C PHE A 303 -1.15 -3.36 -13.17
N ASP A 304 -1.64 -2.14 -13.36
CA ASP A 304 -1.92 -1.59 -14.68
C ASP A 304 -1.46 -0.13 -14.76
N ALA A 305 -0.27 0.08 -15.33
CA ALA A 305 0.30 1.41 -15.49
C ALA A 305 -0.51 2.32 -16.44
N LYS A 306 -1.51 1.76 -17.14
CA LYS A 306 -2.40 2.51 -18.04
C LYS A 306 -3.61 3.07 -17.33
N THR A 307 -3.84 2.73 -16.07
CA THR A 307 -5.06 3.11 -15.35
C THR A 307 -4.74 4.04 -14.19
N ALA A 308 -5.38 5.20 -14.15
CA ALA A 308 -5.34 6.13 -13.01
C ALA A 308 -6.73 6.40 -12.44
N TYR A 309 -6.78 6.64 -11.12
CA TYR A 309 -8.01 6.93 -10.38
C TYR A 309 -7.95 8.31 -9.75
N PHE A 310 -9.10 9.00 -9.81
CA PHE A 310 -9.31 10.34 -9.27
C PHE A 310 -10.65 10.38 -8.52
N TRP A 311 -10.73 11.20 -7.47
CA TRP A 311 -11.94 11.39 -6.68
C TRP A 311 -12.42 12.83 -6.75
N SER A 312 -13.71 13.03 -7.03
CA SER A 312 -14.38 14.33 -6.87
C SER A 312 -15.17 14.32 -5.57
N THR A 313 -14.89 15.29 -4.71
CA THR A 313 -15.58 15.48 -3.43
C THR A 313 -16.98 16.08 -3.60
N GLU A 314 -17.13 16.98 -4.57
CA GLU A 314 -18.34 17.73 -4.92
C GLU A 314 -19.34 16.82 -5.61
N GLN A 315 -18.90 16.13 -6.66
CA GLN A 315 -19.75 15.18 -7.39
C GLN A 315 -19.90 13.85 -6.65
N LYS A 316 -19.05 13.59 -5.64
CA LYS A 316 -18.94 12.30 -4.93
C LYS A 316 -18.78 11.16 -5.93
N SER A 317 -17.93 11.37 -6.94
CA SER A 317 -17.76 10.46 -8.07
C SER A 317 -16.31 9.98 -8.17
N LEU A 318 -16.15 8.72 -8.58
CA LEU A 318 -14.85 8.16 -8.92
C LEU A 318 -14.64 8.28 -10.43
N LEU A 319 -13.52 8.84 -10.83
CA LEU A 319 -13.10 8.97 -12.21
C LEU A 319 -11.94 8.00 -12.48
N TYR A 320 -12.14 7.16 -13.49
CA TYR A 320 -11.12 6.30 -14.08
C TYR A 320 -10.62 6.96 -15.37
N ILE A 321 -9.30 6.98 -15.60
CA ILE A 321 -8.70 7.44 -16.86
C ILE A 321 -7.70 6.40 -17.37
N ASN A 322 -7.82 6.09 -18.66
CA ASN A 322 -6.82 5.37 -19.42
C ASN A 322 -5.71 6.34 -19.86
N LEU A 323 -4.50 6.11 -19.36
CA LEU A 323 -3.33 6.96 -19.55
C LEU A 323 -2.69 6.80 -20.94
N ASP A 324 -3.08 5.83 -21.77
CA ASP A 324 -2.56 5.72 -23.13
C ASP A 324 -3.32 6.63 -24.12
N ASN A 325 -4.64 6.79 -23.92
CA ASN A 325 -5.51 7.44 -24.89
C ASN A 325 -6.43 8.52 -24.29
N GLY A 326 -6.42 8.72 -22.97
CA GLY A 326 -7.26 9.70 -22.27
C GLY A 326 -8.73 9.34 -22.19
N MET A 327 -9.12 8.15 -22.64
CA MET A 327 -10.49 7.65 -22.46
C MET A 327 -10.77 7.49 -20.97
N HIS A 328 -11.94 7.94 -20.54
CA HIS A 328 -12.27 8.00 -19.12
C HIS A 328 -13.69 7.54 -18.87
N VAL A 329 -13.95 7.13 -17.63
CA VAL A 329 -15.27 6.72 -17.16
C VAL A 329 -15.51 7.35 -15.79
N ILE A 330 -16.64 8.04 -15.64
CA ILE A 330 -17.08 8.59 -14.36
C ILE A 330 -18.12 7.65 -13.79
N TYR A 331 -17.92 7.26 -12.53
CA TYR A 331 -18.87 6.47 -11.78
C TYR A 331 -19.46 7.29 -10.64
N ASN A 332 -20.79 7.42 -10.63
CA ASN A 332 -21.54 8.22 -9.67
C ASN A 332 -22.75 7.48 -9.06
N GLN A 333 -23.00 6.24 -9.46
CA GLN A 333 -24.08 5.41 -8.94
C GLN A 333 -23.53 4.40 -7.93
N PHE A 334 -24.03 4.47 -6.71
CA PHE A 334 -23.65 3.58 -5.62
C PHE A 334 -24.84 2.74 -5.18
N GLU A 335 -24.60 1.45 -4.97
CA GLU A 335 -25.51 0.57 -4.24
C GLU A 335 -25.19 0.64 -2.75
N LEU A 336 -26.22 0.81 -1.92
CA LEU A 336 -26.08 0.75 -0.47
C LEU A 336 -26.04 -0.72 -0.03
N THR A 337 -24.92 -1.13 0.56
CA THR A 337 -24.76 -2.45 1.18
C THR A 337 -24.58 -2.30 2.69
N SER A 338 -24.73 -3.39 3.45
CA SER A 338 -24.45 -3.40 4.90
C SER A 338 -23.00 -3.01 5.24
N GLY A 339 -22.09 -3.02 4.26
CA GLY A 339 -20.69 -2.61 4.39
C GLY A 339 -20.37 -1.19 3.93
N GLY A 340 -21.36 -0.42 3.46
CA GLY A 340 -21.15 0.94 2.92
C GLY A 340 -21.69 1.11 1.50
N ARG A 341 -21.30 2.20 0.84
CA ARG A 341 -21.62 2.45 -0.57
C ARG A 341 -20.69 1.61 -1.44
N THR A 342 -21.26 0.88 -2.38
CA THR A 342 -20.54 -0.08 -3.20
C THR A 342 -20.85 0.19 -4.66
N MET A 343 -19.85 0.02 -5.52
CA MET A 343 -19.93 0.35 -6.92
C MET A 343 -19.29 -0.76 -7.74
N ILE A 344 -20.03 -1.29 -8.70
CA ILE A 344 -19.54 -2.30 -9.65
C ILE A 344 -19.29 -1.57 -10.97
N PRO A 345 -18.03 -1.34 -11.39
CA PRO A 345 -17.73 -0.75 -12.68
C PRO A 345 -18.35 -1.60 -13.81
N ALA A 346 -19.16 -0.99 -14.68
CA ALA A 346 -19.82 -1.70 -15.78
C ALA A 346 -18.81 -2.40 -16.73
N HIS A 347 -17.59 -1.89 -16.82
CA HIS A 347 -16.51 -2.43 -17.66
C HIS A 347 -15.60 -3.42 -16.94
N ASP A 348 -15.70 -3.54 -15.62
CA ASP A 348 -14.98 -4.53 -14.83
C ASP A 348 -15.89 -5.07 -13.72
N THR A 349 -16.71 -6.05 -14.08
CA THR A 349 -17.63 -6.72 -13.15
C THR A 349 -16.90 -7.49 -12.04
N ARG A 350 -15.58 -7.63 -12.12
CA ARG A 350 -14.71 -8.22 -11.09
C ARG A 350 -14.03 -7.18 -10.21
N ALA A 351 -14.16 -5.89 -10.52
CA ALA A 351 -13.87 -4.83 -9.59
C ALA A 351 -15.15 -4.52 -8.83
N VAL A 352 -15.07 -4.40 -7.51
CA VAL A 352 -16.14 -3.77 -6.76
C VAL A 352 -15.54 -2.85 -5.73
N ILE A 353 -15.85 -1.58 -5.91
CA ILE A 353 -15.30 -0.45 -5.19
C ILE A 353 -16.26 -0.11 -4.07
N SER A 354 -15.86 -0.44 -2.84
CA SER A 354 -16.55 0.04 -1.66
C SER A 354 -15.96 1.37 -1.24
N LEU A 355 -16.79 2.41 -1.22
CA LEU A 355 -16.49 3.74 -0.72
C LEU A 355 -17.20 3.90 0.63
N LYS A 356 -16.41 4.09 1.69
CA LYS A 356 -16.94 4.32 3.03
C LYS A 356 -16.91 5.82 3.34
N ASN A 357 -18.03 6.31 3.88
CA ASN A 357 -18.25 7.75 4.09
C ASN A 357 -17.29 8.28 5.16
N ALA A 358 -16.26 9.02 4.75
CA ALA A 358 -15.65 10.08 5.55
C ALA A 358 -14.68 10.88 4.66
N TYR A 359 -15.12 11.92 3.95
CA TYR A 359 -14.15 12.88 3.43
C TYR A 359 -14.65 14.32 3.39
N THR A 360 -13.86 15.17 4.07
CA THR A 360 -13.81 16.63 3.94
C THR A 360 -12.38 17.15 3.70
N GLU A 361 -11.33 16.31 3.78
CA GLU A 361 -9.92 16.77 3.69
C GLU A 361 -8.96 15.79 3.00
N GLN A 362 -7.82 16.31 2.53
CA GLN A 362 -6.82 15.64 1.70
C GLN A 362 -5.97 14.65 2.54
N VAL A 363 -6.40 13.39 2.65
CA VAL A 363 -5.64 12.35 3.38
C VAL A 363 -4.66 11.63 2.46
N ASP A 364 -3.51 11.26 3.02
CA ASP A 364 -2.51 10.45 2.32
C ASP A 364 -3.03 9.02 2.13
N LEU A 365 -3.28 8.66 0.87
CA LEU A 365 -3.82 7.37 0.44
C LEU A 365 -2.67 6.50 -0.10
N ILE A 366 -2.59 5.25 0.36
CA ILE A 366 -1.55 4.30 -0.02
C ILE A 366 -2.18 3.05 -0.66
N PRO A 367 -1.77 2.66 -1.88
CA PRO A 367 -2.14 1.37 -2.43
C PRO A 367 -1.52 0.25 -1.59
N PHE A 368 -2.37 -0.61 -1.05
CA PHE A 368 -1.99 -1.80 -0.31
C PHE A 368 -2.30 -3.03 -1.15
N VAL A 369 -1.26 -3.75 -1.53
CA VAL A 369 -1.32 -4.92 -2.41
C VAL A 369 -1.15 -6.19 -1.58
N LEU A 370 -2.01 -7.19 -1.82
CA LEU A 370 -1.80 -8.53 -1.31
C LEU A 370 -0.77 -9.28 -2.18
N PRO A 371 0.28 -9.85 -1.59
CA PRO A 371 1.25 -10.63 -2.35
C PRO A 371 0.62 -11.93 -2.84
N GLN A 372 1.30 -12.60 -3.77
CA GLN A 372 0.87 -13.92 -4.27
C GLN A 372 1.01 -15.04 -3.24
N TRP A 373 1.79 -14.81 -2.18
CA TRP A 373 2.08 -15.79 -1.14
C TRP A 373 1.94 -15.21 0.27
N LEU A 374 1.51 -16.02 1.23
CA LEU A 374 1.50 -15.63 2.64
C LEU A 374 2.92 -15.69 3.24
N TYR A 375 3.52 -14.52 3.45
CA TYR A 375 4.76 -14.38 4.19
C TYR A 375 4.55 -14.47 5.70
N ARG A 376 5.43 -15.23 6.35
CA ARG A 376 5.52 -15.29 7.81
C ARG A 376 6.40 -14.18 8.34
N ILE A 377 6.04 -13.65 9.49
CA ILE A 377 6.88 -12.66 10.17
C ILE A 377 8.12 -13.37 10.73
N PRO A 378 9.35 -13.01 10.30
CA PRO A 378 10.58 -13.53 10.90
C PRO A 378 10.62 -13.23 12.39
N ASN A 379 11.19 -14.14 13.17
CA ASN A 379 11.40 -13.94 14.61
C ASN A 379 12.50 -12.90 14.91
N THR A 380 13.18 -12.36 13.90
CA THR A 380 14.31 -11.42 14.04
C THR A 380 13.97 -10.06 13.43
N VAL A 381 14.00 -9.01 14.26
CA VAL A 381 13.82 -7.61 13.83
C VAL A 381 15.19 -6.95 13.67
N ARG A 382 15.52 -6.47 12.46
CA ARG A 382 16.68 -5.60 12.26
C ARG A 382 16.24 -4.15 12.52
N ARG A 383 16.90 -3.48 13.47
CA ARG A 383 16.65 -2.07 13.81
C ARG A 383 17.75 -1.23 13.19
N VAL A 384 17.38 -0.14 12.51
CA VAL A 384 18.30 0.79 11.86
C VAL A 384 17.93 2.20 12.26
#